data_AF-A0A821KQC7-F1
#
_entry.id   AF-A0A821KQC7-F1
#
_cell.length_a   1.000
_cell.length_b   1.000
_cell.length_c   1.000
_cell.angle_alpha   90.00
_cell.angle_beta   90.00
_cell.angle_gamma   90.00
#
_symmetry.space_group_name_H-M   'P 1'
#
loop_
_entity.id
_entity.type
_entity.pdbx_description
1 polymer ?
#
loop_
_entity_poly.entity_id
_entity_poly.type
_entity_poly.pdbx_seq_one_letter_code
_entity_poly.pdbx_strand_id
1 'polypeptide(L)'
;MNIASGIPKFVPLEAIQQEGSPYVRDDTIFIRIVVDFGELPKTLLPYALSLNPGLPIHVQQAMIKQEAERRTQIRPDQQLRIT
;
A
#
# COMPACT_ATOMS: atom_id res chain seq x y z
N MET A 1 8.89 12.18 8.74
CA MET A 1 9.92 11.42 8.00
C MET A 1 9.38 10.01 7.84
N ASN A 2 9.13 9.55 6.61
CA ASN A 2 8.85 8.13 6.37
C ASN A 2 10.17 7.39 6.52
N ILE A 3 10.36 6.79 7.68
CA ILE A 3 11.58 6.03 7.95
C ILE A 3 11.39 4.68 7.26
N ALA A 4 12.30 4.34 6.34
CA ALA A 4 12.32 3.02 5.74
C ALA A 4 12.56 1.99 6.86
N SER A 5 11.51 1.30 7.28
CA SER A 5 11.60 0.20 8.24
C SER A 5 11.91 -1.08 7.47
N GLY A 6 13.13 -1.16 6.94
CA GLY A 6 13.62 -2.34 6.24
C GLY A 6 13.90 -3.50 7.20
N ILE A 7 14.24 -4.65 6.63
CA ILE A 7 14.70 -5.83 7.37
C ILE A 7 16.19 -5.99 7.09
N PRO A 8 17.08 -5.55 7.99
CA PRO A 8 18.50 -5.78 7.81
C PRO A 8 18.78 -7.28 7.75
N LYS A 9 19.64 -7.71 6.82
CA LYS A 9 19.96 -9.14 6.60
C LYS A 9 18.74 -10.00 6.25
N PHE A 10 17.82 -9.47 5.44
CA PHE A 10 16.60 -10.16 4.99
C PHE A 10 16.88 -11.53 4.34
N VAL A 11 17.95 -11.65 3.55
CA VAL A 11 18.36 -12.89 2.88
C VAL A 11 19.88 -13.07 3.04
N PRO A 12 20.37 -14.28 3.35
CA PRO A 12 21.80 -14.59 3.37
C PRO A 12 22.44 -14.38 1.99
N LEU A 13 23.67 -13.85 1.96
CA LEU A 13 24.36 -13.55 0.70
C LEU A 13 24.56 -14.82 -0.14
N GLU A 14 24.85 -15.93 0.52
CA GLU A 14 25.10 -17.24 -0.09
C GLU A 14 23.88 -17.72 -0.87
N ALA A 15 22.66 -17.44 -0.38
CA ALA A 15 21.42 -17.83 -1.07
C ALA A 15 21.22 -17.07 -2.40
N ILE A 16 21.81 -15.88 -2.53
CA ILE A 16 21.69 -15.02 -3.72
C ILE A 16 22.85 -15.29 -4.68
N GLN A 17 24.07 -15.42 -4.18
CA GLN A 17 25.29 -15.52 -4.99
C GLN A 17 25.64 -16.94 -5.43
N GLN A 18 25.01 -17.97 -4.87
CA GLN A 18 25.27 -19.35 -5.27
C GLN A 18 24.97 -19.55 -6.77
N GLU A 19 25.87 -20.26 -7.46
CA GLU A 19 25.67 -20.65 -8.85
C GLU A 19 24.37 -21.47 -8.98
N GLY A 20 23.50 -21.06 -9.91
CA GLY A 20 22.17 -21.65 -10.04
C GLY A 20 21.14 -21.21 -8.99
N SER A 21 21.38 -20.09 -8.29
CA SER A 21 20.41 -19.51 -7.34
C SER A 21 19.00 -19.46 -7.94
N PRO A 22 17.98 -19.92 -7.21
CA PRO A 22 16.59 -19.79 -7.66
C PRO A 22 16.11 -18.33 -7.62
N TYR A 23 16.82 -17.43 -6.92
CA TYR A 23 16.41 -16.05 -6.70
C TYR A 23 16.99 -15.05 -7.71
N VAL A 24 18.16 -15.36 -8.28
CA VAL A 24 18.80 -14.55 -9.32
C VAL A 24 18.70 -15.27 -10.66
N ARG A 25 18.07 -14.62 -11.63
CA ARG A 25 17.97 -15.12 -13.01
C ARG A 25 18.36 -13.99 -13.95
N ASP A 26 19.26 -14.26 -14.89
CA ASP A 26 19.73 -13.29 -15.88
C ASP A 26 20.19 -11.95 -15.26
N ASP A 27 20.94 -12.00 -14.15
CA ASP A 27 21.38 -10.82 -13.37
C ASP A 27 20.23 -9.95 -12.82
N THR A 28 19.05 -10.53 -12.62
CA THR A 28 17.87 -9.84 -12.10
C THR A 28 17.22 -10.55 -10.92
N ILE A 29 16.53 -9.77 -10.07
CA ILE A 29 15.73 -10.23 -8.94
C ILE A 29 14.36 -9.54 -8.98
N PHE A 30 13.31 -10.29 -8.69
CA PHE A 30 11.95 -9.76 -8.55
C PHE A 30 11.57 -9.67 -7.07
N ILE A 31 11.19 -8.48 -6.61
CA ILE A 31 10.75 -8.24 -5.22
C ILE A 31 9.25 -7.94 -5.23
N ARG A 32 8.47 -8.69 -4.45
CA ARG A 32 7.03 -8.44 -4.27
C ARG A 32 6.78 -7.95 -2.85
N ILE A 33 6.31 -6.71 -2.73
CA ILE A 33 5.87 -6.13 -1.45
C ILE A 33 4.35 -6.30 -1.35
N VAL A 34 3.88 -7.01 -0.33
CA VAL A 34 2.46 -7.16 -0.03
C VAL A 34 2.12 -6.21 1.10
N VAL A 35 1.25 -5.25 0.84
CA VAL A 35 0.75 -4.30 1.84
C VAL A 35 -0.65 -4.74 2.23
N ASP A 36 -0.87 -4.93 3.52
CA ASP A 36 -2.20 -5.19 4.06
C ASP A 36 -2.97 -3.87 4.19
N PHE A 37 -4.15 -3.83 3.58
CA PHE A 37 -5.07 -2.70 3.61
C PHE A 37 -6.37 -3.05 4.33
N GLY A 38 -6.41 -4.10 5.16
CA GLY A 38 -7.63 -4.70 5.71
C GLY A 38 -8.68 -3.74 6.26
N GLU A 39 -8.26 -2.70 6.99
CA GLU A 39 -9.16 -1.70 7.59
C GLU A 39 -9.55 -0.56 6.64
N LEU A 40 -8.89 -0.45 5.47
CA LEU A 40 -9.15 0.61 4.50
C LEU A 40 -10.13 0.10 3.42
N PRO A 41 -11.30 0.74 3.27
CA PRO A 41 -12.20 0.45 2.16
C PRO A 41 -11.46 0.47 0.82
N LYS A 42 -11.58 -0.61 0.03
CA LYS A 42 -10.86 -0.76 -1.25
C LYS A 42 -11.10 0.41 -2.23
N THR A 43 -12.26 1.04 -2.13
CA THR A 43 -12.62 2.21 -2.93
C THR A 43 -11.72 3.43 -2.64
N LEU A 44 -11.16 3.53 -1.44
CA LEU A 44 -10.25 4.61 -1.02
C LEU A 44 -8.80 4.37 -1.41
N LEU A 45 -8.42 3.16 -1.84
CA LEU A 45 -7.05 2.83 -2.20
C LEU A 45 -6.44 3.78 -3.24
N PRO A 46 -7.12 4.13 -4.36
CA PRO A 46 -6.55 5.07 -5.32
C PRO A 46 -6.27 6.46 -4.72
N TYR A 47 -7.07 6.88 -3.75
CA TYR A 47 -6.86 8.13 -3.05
C TYR A 47 -5.69 8.02 -2.06
N ALA A 48 -5.69 7.02 -1.20
CA ALA A 48 -4.63 6.80 -0.22
C ALA A 48 -3.25 6.64 -0.89
N LEU A 49 -3.17 5.96 -2.04
CA LEU A 49 -1.93 5.75 -2.80
C LEU A 49 -1.48 6.99 -3.60
N SER A 50 -2.35 7.98 -3.81
CA SER A 50 -1.99 9.23 -4.49
C SER A 50 -1.60 10.35 -3.52
N LEU A 51 -1.72 10.13 -2.21
CA LEU A 51 -1.23 11.07 -1.21
C LEU A 51 0.29 11.21 -1.28
N ASN A 52 0.77 12.43 -1.05
CA ASN A 52 2.20 12.69 -1.00
C ASN A 52 2.83 11.89 0.16
N PRO A 53 3.73 10.93 -0.11
CA PRO A 53 4.34 10.13 0.93
C PRO A 53 5.17 11.00 1.89
N GLY A 54 5.70 12.15 1.46
CA GLY A 54 6.48 13.05 2.32
C GLY A 54 5.68 13.69 3.47
N LEU A 55 4.35 13.62 3.44
CA LEU A 55 3.50 14.14 4.52
C LEU A 55 3.67 13.31 5.80
N PRO A 56 3.55 13.93 6.99
CA PRO A 56 3.49 13.18 8.23
C PRO A 56 2.35 12.15 8.21
N ILE A 57 2.58 10.96 8.78
CA ILE A 57 1.63 9.84 8.78
C ILE A 57 0.25 10.28 9.32
N HIS A 58 0.21 11.06 10.39
CA HIS A 58 -1.04 11.55 10.98
C HIS A 58 -1.82 12.47 10.02
N VAL A 59 -1.13 13.24 9.17
CA VAL A 59 -1.77 14.09 8.15
C VAL A 59 -2.38 13.21 7.06
N GLN A 60 -1.62 12.22 6.57
CA GLN A 60 -2.13 11.27 5.57
C GLN A 60 -3.37 10.53 6.08
N GLN A 61 -3.33 10.05 7.33
CA GLN A 61 -4.46 9.37 7.98
C GLN A 61 -5.68 10.28 8.12
N ALA A 62 -5.49 11.55 8.52
CA ALA A 62 -6.58 12.52 8.61
C ALA A 62 -7.24 12.77 7.25
N MET A 63 -6.44 12.92 6.19
CA MET A 63 -6.95 13.09 4.82
C MET A 63 -7.73 11.87 4.32
N ILE A 64 -7.22 10.66 4.58
CA ILE A 64 -7.91 9.40 4.22
C ILE A 64 -9.25 9.31 4.94
N LYS A 65 -9.29 9.65 6.24
CA LYS A 65 -10.52 9.64 7.04
C LYS A 65 -11.55 10.63 6.50
N GLN A 66 -11.13 11.87 6.20
CA GLN A 66 -12.01 12.89 5.64
C GLN A 66 -12.60 12.45 4.28
N GLU A 67 -11.79 11.83 3.43
CA GLU A 67 -12.27 11.32 2.14
C GLU A 67 -13.26 10.14 2.31
N ALA A 68 -13.03 9.27 3.31
CA ALA A 68 -13.96 8.20 3.66
C ALA A 68 -15.34 8.74 4.06
N GLU A 69 -15.35 9.77 4.92
CA GLU A 69 -16.57 10.45 5.37
C GLU A 69 -17.29 11.13 4.20
N ARG A 70 -16.56 11.88 3.36
CA ARG A 70 -17.12 12.55 2.17
C ARG A 70 -17.83 11.56 1.23
N ARG A 71 -17.23 10.39 0.98
CA ARG A 71 -17.82 9.35 0.11
C ARG A 71 -19.01 8.62 0.73
N THR A 72 -19.18 8.72 2.03
CA THR A 72 -20.35 8.17 2.73
C THR A 72 -21.54 9.11 2.60
N GLN A 73 -21.28 10.44 2.67
CA GLN A 73 -22.29 11.49 2.51
C GLN A 73 -22.83 11.65 1.07
N ILE A 74 -22.07 11.25 0.05
CA ILE A 74 -22.50 11.33 -1.36
C ILE A 74 -23.41 10.14 -1.76
N ARG A 75 -23.47 9.07 -0.95
CA ARG A 75 -24.23 7.85 -1.26
C ARG A 75 -25.67 7.68 -0.71
N PRO A 76 -26.37 8.66 -0.10
CA PRO A 76 -27.73 8.44 0.37
C PRO A 76 -28.80 8.35 -0.73
N ASP A 77 -28.53 8.84 -1.95
CA ASP A 77 -29.60 9.07 -2.96
C ASP A 77 -29.79 7.97 -4.01
N GLN A 78 -29.01 6.88 -3.97
CA GLN A 78 -29.10 5.79 -4.97
C GLN A 78 -29.98 4.59 -4.55
N GLN A 79 -30.57 4.59 -3.35
CA GLN A 79 -31.42 3.49 -2.87
C GLN A 79 -32.93 3.68 -3.14
N LEU A 80 -33.38 4.82 -3.65
CA LEU A 80 -34.81 5.15 -3.79
C LEU A 80 -35.40 4.99 -5.21
N ARG A 81 -34.72 4.30 -6.13
CA ARG A 81 -35.21 4.15 -7.53
C ARG A 81 -35.32 2.71 -8.03
N ILE A 82 -35.82 1.80 -7.19
CA ILE A 82 -36.38 0.53 -7.69
C ILE A 82 -37.57 0.13 -6.82
N THR A 83 -38.75 0.66 -7.14
CA THR A 83 -40.07 0.10 -6.81
C THR A 83 -40.97 0.30 -8.01
#